data_AF-A0A836TBS4-F1
#
_entry.id   AF-A0A836TBS4-F1
#
_cell.length_a   1.000
_cell.length_b   1.000
_cell.length_c   1.000
_cell.angle_alpha   90.00
_cell.angle_beta   90.00
_cell.angle_gamma   90.00
#
_symmetry.space_group_name_H-M   'P 1'
#
loop_
_entity.id
_entity.type
_entity.pdbx_description
1 polymer ?
#
loop_
_entity_poly.entity_id
_entity_poly.type
_entity_poly.pdbx_seq_one_letter_code
_entity_poly.pdbx_strand_id
1 'polypeptide(L)'
;SSPEKLQGTLDILPAKVSNVPLRQGDVYWAISSGGGGLGDPFHRSPELVDRDLRDARITRSAAEELYGTVVCESSDGLTVDIDGTWENRDSVRLALVPTKTLRLKDVASAGGFNSVKAGKDHWACAYCDTELASTADNWKERLAPRRRLLADLFGAVQTQVRRRQHQPVHLAERYCPTCASSLSVDIEVEEAERTPPVFTFATGQLQAAE
;
A
#
# COMPACT_ATOMS: atom_id res chain seq x y z
N SER A 1 -19.09 -21.60 11.51
CA SER A 1 -20.34 -20.82 11.59
C SER A 1 -19.98 -19.36 11.39
N SER A 2 -20.53 -18.67 10.38
CA SER A 2 -20.18 -17.25 10.18
C SER A 2 -20.92 -16.38 11.21
N PRO A 3 -20.28 -15.33 11.76
CA PRO A 3 -20.86 -14.44 12.77
C PRO A 3 -22.19 -13.82 12.35
N GLU A 4 -22.35 -13.61 11.05
CA GLU A 4 -23.53 -13.05 10.38
C GLU A 4 -24.77 -13.97 10.45
N LYS A 5 -24.60 -15.23 10.86
CA LYS A 5 -25.72 -16.16 11.15
C LYS A 5 -26.21 -16.09 12.59
N LEU A 6 -25.55 -15.30 13.44
CA LEU A 6 -25.92 -15.14 14.85
C LEU A 6 -26.98 -14.05 14.99
N GLN A 7 -27.93 -14.26 15.89
CA GLN A 7 -28.91 -13.25 16.28
C GLN A 7 -28.45 -12.61 17.59
N GLY A 8 -28.43 -11.28 17.68
CA GLY A 8 -27.99 -10.57 18.87
C GLY A 8 -27.52 -9.14 18.58
N THR A 9 -26.84 -8.54 19.56
CA THR A 9 -26.20 -7.22 19.42
C THR A 9 -24.72 -7.41 19.10
N LEU A 10 -24.21 -6.69 18.11
CA LEU A 10 -22.79 -6.70 17.76
C LEU A 10 -22.06 -5.57 18.49
N ASP A 11 -21.20 -5.93 19.44
CA ASP A 11 -20.29 -5.01 20.12
C ASP A 11 -18.88 -5.10 19.51
N ILE A 12 -18.44 -4.03 18.83
CA ILE A 12 -17.10 -3.97 18.24
C ILE A 12 -16.09 -3.49 19.28
N LEU A 13 -15.21 -4.40 19.70
CA LEU A 13 -14.19 -4.13 20.70
C LEU A 13 -12.92 -3.52 20.09
N PRO A 14 -12.27 -2.56 20.75
CA PRO A 14 -10.98 -2.06 20.31
C PRO A 14 -9.89 -3.12 20.45
N ALA A 15 -8.81 -2.95 19.70
CA ALA A 15 -7.64 -3.81 19.81
C ALA A 15 -7.08 -3.78 21.25
N LYS A 16 -6.68 -4.95 21.76
CA LYS A 16 -6.04 -5.13 23.08
C LYS A 16 -6.93 -4.68 24.27
N VAL A 17 -8.24 -4.91 24.19
CA VAL A 17 -9.16 -4.72 25.32
C VAL A 17 -9.01 -5.86 26.34
N SER A 18 -9.19 -5.54 27.62
CA SER A 18 -9.24 -6.50 28.73
C SER A 18 -10.53 -6.33 29.53
N ASN A 19 -10.88 -7.34 30.35
CA ASN A 19 -12.05 -7.32 31.25
C ASN A 19 -13.40 -7.14 30.55
N VAL A 20 -13.56 -7.70 29.35
CA VAL A 20 -14.87 -7.73 28.66
C VAL A 20 -15.74 -8.80 29.32
N PRO A 21 -16.88 -8.45 29.96
CA PRO A 21 -17.75 -9.43 30.57
C PRO A 21 -18.46 -10.25 29.48
N LEU A 22 -18.27 -11.56 29.49
CA LEU A 22 -18.98 -12.49 28.62
C LEU A 22 -20.02 -13.26 29.45
N ARG A 23 -21.22 -13.38 28.92
CA ARG A 23 -22.34 -14.15 29.48
C ARG A 23 -22.56 -15.42 28.68
N GLN A 24 -23.36 -16.33 29.25
CA GLN A 24 -23.81 -17.50 28.53
C GLN A 24 -24.60 -17.09 27.28
N GLY A 25 -24.18 -17.60 26.12
CA GLY A 25 -24.77 -17.28 24.82
C GLY A 25 -23.98 -16.25 24.01
N ASP A 26 -23.02 -15.55 24.62
CA ASP A 26 -22.16 -14.61 23.89
C ASP A 26 -21.18 -15.35 22.98
N VAL A 27 -20.87 -14.75 21.83
CA VAL A 27 -19.86 -15.24 20.90
C VAL A 27 -18.72 -14.23 20.82
N TYR A 28 -17.51 -14.69 21.15
CA TYR A 28 -16.30 -13.93 20.92
C TYR A 28 -15.73 -14.23 19.54
N TRP A 29 -15.70 -13.23 18.67
CA TRP A 29 -15.11 -13.33 17.34
C TRP A 29 -13.87 -12.44 17.25
N ALA A 30 -12.71 -13.07 17.14
CA ALA A 30 -11.44 -12.39 16.96
C ALA A 30 -10.96 -12.51 15.51
N ILE A 31 -10.57 -11.39 14.92
CA ILE A 31 -9.90 -11.34 13.62
C ILE A 31 -8.42 -11.09 13.90
N SER A 32 -7.58 -12.06 13.55
CA SER A 32 -6.13 -11.86 13.64
C SER A 32 -5.67 -10.93 12.53
N SER A 33 -4.76 -10.01 12.85
CA SER A 33 -4.08 -9.22 11.83
C SER A 33 -3.22 -10.12 10.93
N GLY A 34 -3.16 -9.78 9.65
CA GLY A 34 -2.14 -10.28 8.74
C GLY A 34 -0.78 -9.59 8.93
N GLY A 35 0.21 -9.99 8.12
CA GLY A 35 1.47 -9.27 8.00
C GLY A 35 1.36 -8.03 7.10
N GLY A 36 2.38 -7.18 7.13
CA GLY A 36 2.51 -6.07 6.18
C GLY A 36 3.00 -6.55 4.80
N GLY A 37 2.51 -5.90 3.74
CA GLY A 37 3.01 -6.12 2.39
C GLY A 37 4.37 -5.42 2.15
N LEU A 38 5.07 -5.85 1.10
CA LEU A 38 6.33 -5.25 0.66
C LEU A 38 6.24 -4.84 -0.81
N GLY A 39 6.77 -3.65 -1.10
CA GLY A 39 6.87 -3.12 -2.45
C GLY A 39 5.59 -2.52 -2.99
N ASP A 40 5.65 -2.08 -4.24
CA ASP A 40 4.50 -1.55 -4.97
C ASP A 40 3.54 -2.69 -5.39
N PRO A 41 2.26 -2.69 -4.96
CA PRO A 41 1.29 -3.71 -5.32
C PRO A 41 1.09 -3.90 -6.83
N PHE A 42 1.30 -2.86 -7.64
CA PHE A 42 1.07 -2.91 -9.08
C PHE A 42 2.19 -3.66 -9.83
N HIS A 43 3.28 -3.99 -9.14
CA HIS A 43 4.33 -4.89 -9.64
C HIS A 43 4.06 -6.37 -9.34
N ARG A 44 3.03 -6.70 -8.54
CA ARG A 44 2.62 -8.09 -8.35
C ARG A 44 2.04 -8.65 -9.66
N SER A 45 2.57 -9.77 -10.13
CA SER A 45 2.08 -10.43 -11.35
C SER A 45 0.56 -10.64 -11.27
N PRO A 46 -0.21 -10.25 -12.31
CA PRO A 46 -1.66 -10.44 -12.35
C PRO A 46 -2.06 -11.90 -12.13
N GLU A 47 -1.29 -12.85 -12.64
CA GLU A 47 -1.50 -14.30 -12.48
C GLU A 47 -1.39 -14.75 -11.02
N LEU A 48 -0.50 -14.11 -10.23
CA LEU A 48 -0.41 -14.39 -8.80
C LEU A 48 -1.59 -13.78 -8.02
N VAL A 49 -2.07 -12.61 -8.43
CA VAL A 49 -3.27 -12.00 -7.84
C VAL A 49 -4.51 -12.84 -8.15
N ASP A 50 -4.63 -13.32 -9.38
CA ASP A 50 -5.66 -14.23 -9.85
C ASP A 50 -5.69 -15.53 -9.04
N ARG A 51 -4.53 -16.13 -8.78
CA ARG A 51 -4.41 -17.28 -7.86
C ARG A 51 -4.85 -16.91 -6.45
N ASP A 52 -4.40 -15.79 -5.90
CA ASP A 52 -4.79 -15.37 -4.55
C ASP A 52 -6.31 -15.13 -4.44
N LEU A 53 -6.95 -14.64 -5.51
CA LEU A 53 -8.40 -14.42 -5.60
C LEU A 53 -9.15 -15.77 -5.62
N ARG A 54 -8.71 -16.73 -6.47
CA ARG A 54 -9.32 -18.07 -6.54
C ARG A 54 -9.13 -18.86 -5.24
N ASP A 55 -7.99 -18.69 -4.59
CA ASP A 55 -7.67 -19.32 -3.30
C ASP A 55 -8.37 -18.62 -2.11
N ALA A 56 -9.22 -17.61 -2.37
CA ALA A 56 -9.91 -16.80 -1.37
C ALA A 56 -8.96 -16.16 -0.33
N ARG A 57 -7.71 -15.90 -0.70
CA ARG A 57 -6.73 -15.17 0.12
C ARG A 57 -6.99 -13.67 0.12
N ILE A 58 -7.61 -13.18 -0.94
CA ILE A 58 -8.05 -11.80 -1.11
C ILE A 58 -9.50 -11.78 -1.59
N THR A 59 -10.18 -10.67 -1.31
CA THR A 59 -11.52 -10.41 -1.85
C THR A 59 -11.43 -9.81 -3.25
N ARG A 60 -12.54 -9.81 -3.99
CA ARG A 60 -12.66 -9.11 -5.28
C ARG A 60 -12.27 -7.62 -5.15
N SER A 61 -12.85 -6.92 -4.18
CA SER A 61 -12.55 -5.50 -3.94
C SER A 61 -11.06 -5.29 -3.61
N ALA A 62 -10.43 -6.19 -2.83
CA ALA A 62 -8.99 -6.09 -2.59
C ALA A 62 -8.16 -6.29 -3.88
N ALA A 63 -8.57 -7.20 -4.77
CA ALA A 63 -7.91 -7.39 -6.07
C ALA A 63 -8.00 -6.10 -6.92
N GLU A 64 -9.19 -5.54 -7.06
CA GLU A 64 -9.45 -4.34 -7.87
C GLU A 64 -8.79 -3.08 -7.26
N GLU A 65 -8.99 -2.82 -5.96
CA GLU A 65 -8.58 -1.57 -5.32
C GLU A 65 -7.11 -1.54 -4.89
N LEU A 66 -6.57 -2.65 -4.39
CA LEU A 66 -5.18 -2.70 -3.88
C LEU A 66 -4.19 -3.10 -4.97
N TYR A 67 -4.56 -4.05 -5.82
CA TYR A 67 -3.69 -4.55 -6.88
C TYR A 67 -4.01 -3.98 -8.26
N GLY A 68 -5.07 -3.18 -8.42
CA GLY A 68 -5.43 -2.56 -9.69
C GLY A 68 -5.86 -3.56 -10.75
N THR A 69 -6.29 -4.78 -10.35
CA THR A 69 -6.68 -5.82 -11.32
C THR A 69 -8.06 -5.58 -11.89
N VAL A 70 -8.25 -5.97 -13.15
CA VAL A 70 -9.59 -6.06 -13.74
C VAL A 70 -10.12 -7.47 -13.48
N VAL A 71 -11.14 -7.59 -12.63
CA VAL A 71 -11.76 -8.88 -12.30
C VAL A 71 -12.98 -9.11 -13.17
N CYS A 72 -12.98 -10.24 -13.87
CA CYS A 72 -14.06 -10.74 -14.69
C CYS A 72 -14.82 -11.84 -13.95
N GLU A 73 -16.11 -11.97 -14.26
CA GLU A 73 -16.94 -13.08 -13.79
C GLU A 73 -17.22 -14.03 -14.95
N SER A 74 -16.99 -15.32 -14.73
CA SER A 74 -17.27 -16.39 -15.69
C SER A 74 -18.10 -17.50 -15.03
N SER A 75 -18.49 -18.50 -15.83
CA SER A 75 -19.15 -19.71 -15.30
C SER A 75 -18.30 -20.47 -14.28
N ASP A 76 -16.97 -20.29 -14.32
CA ASP A 76 -16.01 -20.98 -13.46
C ASP A 76 -15.60 -20.15 -12.23
N GLY A 77 -16.23 -18.98 -12.04
CA GLY A 77 -15.99 -18.07 -10.93
C GLY A 77 -15.29 -16.77 -11.35
N LEU A 78 -14.61 -16.13 -10.38
CA LEU A 78 -13.87 -14.89 -10.61
C LEU A 78 -12.50 -15.16 -11.22
N THR A 79 -12.13 -14.39 -12.23
CA THR A 79 -10.82 -14.44 -12.88
C THR A 79 -10.27 -13.03 -13.10
N VAL A 80 -8.95 -12.90 -13.22
CA VAL A 80 -8.32 -11.63 -13.58
C VAL A 80 -8.05 -11.57 -15.08
N ASP A 81 -8.44 -10.47 -15.73
CA ASP A 81 -7.97 -10.11 -17.07
C ASP A 81 -6.53 -9.56 -16.96
N ILE A 82 -5.56 -10.30 -17.49
CA ILE A 82 -4.14 -9.99 -17.36
C ILE A 82 -3.78 -8.71 -18.13
N ASP A 83 -4.20 -8.60 -19.39
CA ASP A 83 -3.87 -7.45 -20.24
C ASP A 83 -4.64 -6.21 -19.78
N GLY A 84 -5.95 -6.35 -19.53
CA GLY A 84 -6.78 -5.28 -18.98
C GLY A 84 -6.28 -4.78 -17.62
N THR A 85 -5.70 -5.67 -16.79
CA THR A 85 -5.05 -5.28 -15.53
C THR A 85 -3.86 -4.36 -15.76
N TRP A 86 -2.97 -4.68 -16.70
CA TRP A 86 -1.82 -3.81 -16.96
C TRP A 86 -2.24 -2.44 -17.48
N GLU A 87 -3.24 -2.39 -18.37
CA GLU A 87 -3.81 -1.15 -18.89
C GLU A 87 -4.47 -0.32 -17.78
N ASN A 88 -5.25 -0.95 -16.91
CA ASN A 88 -5.87 -0.29 -15.76
C ASN A 88 -4.82 0.27 -14.80
N ARG A 89 -3.79 -0.52 -14.47
CA ARG A 89 -2.68 -0.08 -13.61
C ARG A 89 -1.96 1.13 -14.19
N ASP A 90 -1.65 1.12 -15.49
CA ASP A 90 -1.02 2.26 -16.14
C ASP A 90 -1.94 3.49 -16.18
N SER A 91 -3.25 3.31 -16.42
CA SER A 91 -4.24 4.39 -16.37
C SER A 91 -4.33 5.04 -14.98
N VAL A 92 -4.46 4.21 -13.93
CA VAL A 92 -4.47 4.68 -12.53
C VAL A 92 -3.17 5.41 -12.19
N ARG A 93 -2.01 4.88 -12.61
CA ARG A 93 -0.71 5.54 -12.36
C ARG A 93 -0.54 6.83 -13.15
N LEU A 94 -1.00 6.90 -14.39
CA LEU A 94 -0.91 8.10 -15.22
C LEU A 94 -1.77 9.23 -14.64
N ALA A 95 -2.95 8.92 -14.10
CA ALA A 95 -3.79 9.89 -13.40
C ALA A 95 -3.11 10.45 -12.13
N LEU A 96 -2.25 9.67 -11.47
CA LEU A 96 -1.48 10.09 -10.30
C LEU A 96 -0.18 10.80 -10.66
N VAL A 97 0.49 10.38 -11.73
CA VAL A 97 1.79 10.86 -12.18
C VAL A 97 1.70 11.18 -13.68
N PRO A 98 1.22 12.38 -14.06
CA PRO A 98 1.03 12.74 -15.47
C PRO A 98 2.32 12.78 -16.29
N THR A 99 3.50 12.81 -15.64
CA THR A 99 4.81 12.79 -16.29
C THR A 99 5.30 11.38 -16.65
N LYS A 100 4.58 10.34 -16.23
CA LYS A 100 4.95 8.94 -16.50
C LYS A 100 5.02 8.69 -18.00
N THR A 101 6.08 8.02 -18.45
CA THR A 101 6.30 7.67 -19.86
C THR A 101 6.49 6.17 -20.09
N LEU A 102 6.78 5.39 -19.05
CA LEU A 102 6.97 3.94 -19.16
C LEU A 102 5.70 3.18 -18.81
N ARG A 103 5.48 2.02 -19.42
CA ARG A 103 4.41 1.08 -19.02
C ARG A 103 4.87 0.22 -17.86
N LEU A 104 4.02 0.02 -16.86
CA LEU A 104 4.38 -0.77 -15.67
C LEU A 104 4.78 -2.21 -16.01
N LYS A 105 4.17 -2.81 -17.04
CA LYS A 105 4.51 -4.17 -17.48
C LYS A 105 5.92 -4.32 -18.05
N ASP A 106 6.53 -3.22 -18.51
CA ASP A 106 7.88 -3.20 -19.08
C ASP A 106 8.94 -2.81 -18.03
N VAL A 107 8.49 -2.44 -16.82
CA VAL A 107 9.36 -2.00 -15.73
C VAL A 107 9.70 -3.23 -14.89
N ALA A 108 10.99 -3.47 -14.65
CA ALA A 108 11.42 -4.61 -13.85
C ALA A 108 10.80 -4.56 -12.46
N SER A 109 10.34 -5.71 -11.95
CA SER A 109 10.02 -5.81 -10.53
C SER A 109 11.33 -5.65 -9.74
N ALA A 110 11.40 -4.66 -8.83
CA ALA A 110 12.55 -4.51 -7.97
C ALA A 110 12.68 -5.77 -7.11
N GLY A 111 13.65 -6.63 -7.42
CA GLY A 111 13.90 -7.90 -6.72
C GLY A 111 14.43 -7.74 -5.29
N GLY A 112 14.23 -6.60 -4.64
CA GLY A 112 14.77 -6.27 -3.32
C GLY A 112 13.88 -5.34 -2.51
N PHE A 113 14.26 -5.14 -1.23
CA PHE A 113 13.52 -4.30 -0.27
C PHE A 113 13.58 -2.79 -0.59
N ASN A 114 14.46 -2.38 -1.50
CA ASN A 114 14.71 -0.97 -1.80
C ASN A 114 14.02 -0.57 -3.11
N SER A 115 13.11 0.40 -3.02
CA SER A 115 12.48 1.04 -4.18
C SER A 115 13.32 2.18 -4.76
N VAL A 116 14.36 2.63 -4.03
CA VAL A 116 15.31 3.67 -4.43
C VAL A 116 16.73 3.17 -4.17
N LYS A 117 17.63 3.40 -5.12
CA LYS A 117 19.05 3.07 -5.02
C LYS A 117 19.90 4.32 -4.80
N ALA A 118 20.89 4.22 -3.91
CA ALA A 118 21.93 5.23 -3.75
C ALA A 118 23.08 4.91 -4.71
N GLY A 119 23.33 5.79 -5.67
CA GLY A 119 24.56 5.79 -6.45
C GLY A 119 25.69 6.54 -5.72
N LYS A 120 26.79 6.80 -6.43
CA LYS A 120 27.90 7.60 -5.89
C LYS A 120 27.47 9.06 -5.65
N ASP A 121 26.78 9.65 -6.64
CA ASP A 121 26.49 11.08 -6.68
C ASP A 121 24.98 11.40 -6.74
N HIS A 122 24.14 10.40 -7.01
CA HIS A 122 22.68 10.58 -7.13
C HIS A 122 21.87 9.40 -6.57
N TRP A 123 20.64 9.72 -6.16
CA TRP A 123 19.56 8.77 -5.90
C TRP A 123 18.86 8.44 -7.21
N ALA A 124 18.52 7.16 -7.41
CA ALA A 124 17.76 6.74 -8.59
C ALA A 124 16.63 5.76 -8.22
N CYS A 125 15.60 5.73 -9.05
CA CYS A 125 14.55 4.73 -9.00
C CYS A 125 15.16 3.33 -9.15
N ALA A 126 14.82 2.38 -8.27
CA ALA A 126 15.30 1.00 -8.38
C ALA A 126 14.61 0.18 -9.48
N TYR A 127 13.55 0.73 -10.08
CA TYR A 127 12.74 0.05 -11.09
C TYR A 127 13.11 0.44 -12.53
N CYS A 128 13.41 1.72 -12.77
CA CYS A 128 13.64 2.26 -14.12
C CYS A 128 14.85 3.20 -14.22
N ASP A 129 15.68 3.26 -13.17
CA ASP A 129 16.93 4.02 -13.12
C ASP A 129 16.84 5.54 -13.27
N THR A 130 15.63 6.10 -13.31
CA THR A 130 15.41 7.55 -13.31
C THR A 130 16.09 8.19 -12.10
N GLU A 131 16.94 9.18 -12.38
CA GLU A 131 17.56 10.03 -11.36
C GLU A 131 16.49 10.85 -10.62
N LEU A 132 16.56 10.85 -9.28
CA LEU A 132 15.58 11.51 -8.41
C LEU A 132 16.15 12.78 -7.77
N ALA A 133 17.41 12.74 -7.34
CA ALA A 133 18.13 13.86 -6.72
C ALA A 133 19.62 13.53 -6.58
N SER A 134 20.45 14.52 -6.28
CA SER A 134 21.83 14.28 -5.80
C SER A 134 21.82 13.55 -4.46
N THR A 135 22.85 12.75 -4.15
CA THR A 135 23.02 12.12 -2.82
C THR A 135 23.21 13.13 -1.68
N ALA A 136 23.59 14.37 -1.99
CA ALA A 136 23.63 15.47 -1.02
C ALA A 136 22.24 16.00 -0.64
N ASP A 137 21.22 15.72 -1.44
CA ASP A 137 19.85 16.17 -1.24
C ASP A 137 18.96 15.03 -0.72
N ASN A 138 17.83 15.40 -0.09
CA ASN A 138 16.76 14.47 0.21
C ASN A 138 15.84 14.29 -1.00
N TRP A 139 15.96 13.14 -1.67
CA TRP A 139 15.13 12.82 -2.85
C TRP A 139 13.61 12.86 -2.56
N LYS A 140 13.17 12.62 -1.32
CA LYS A 140 11.75 12.67 -0.95
C LYS A 140 11.16 14.08 -1.00
N GLU A 141 12.00 15.11 -0.87
CA GLU A 141 11.58 16.51 -0.96
C GLU A 141 11.43 16.97 -2.42
N ARG A 142 12.09 16.28 -3.36
CA ARG A 142 11.96 16.52 -4.80
C ARG A 142 10.71 15.91 -5.43
N LEU A 143 10.02 15.03 -4.71
CA LEU A 143 8.83 14.32 -5.19
C LEU A 143 7.60 14.72 -4.37
N ALA A 144 6.65 15.41 -5.02
CA ALA A 144 5.38 15.75 -4.39
C ALA A 144 4.62 14.47 -3.99
N PRO A 145 4.25 14.30 -2.71
CA PRO A 145 3.54 13.11 -2.28
C PRO A 145 2.03 13.23 -2.56
N ARG A 146 1.40 12.09 -2.86
CA ARG A 146 -0.04 11.93 -2.74
C ARG A 146 -0.38 11.71 -1.26
N ARG A 147 -1.13 12.65 -0.67
CA ARG A 147 -1.57 12.55 0.73
C ARG A 147 -2.98 12.00 0.83
N ARG A 148 -3.16 11.04 1.74
CA ARG A 148 -4.46 10.42 2.04
C ARG A 148 -4.64 10.35 3.55
N LEU A 149 -5.83 10.68 4.04
CA LEU A 149 -6.10 10.65 5.48
C LEU A 149 -6.09 9.20 5.99
N LEU A 150 -5.21 8.87 6.93
CA LEU A 150 -5.03 7.52 7.43
C LEU A 150 -6.33 6.94 7.99
N ALA A 151 -7.12 7.76 8.69
CA ALA A 151 -8.39 7.35 9.27
C ALA A 151 -9.44 6.95 8.21
N ASP A 152 -9.43 7.57 7.02
CA ASP A 152 -10.31 7.16 5.92
C ASP A 152 -9.88 5.82 5.33
N LEU A 153 -8.58 5.64 5.11
CA LEU A 153 -8.03 4.40 4.55
C LEU A 153 -8.35 3.20 5.43
N PHE A 154 -8.09 3.33 6.74
CA PHE A 154 -8.32 2.26 7.69
C PHE A 154 -9.81 2.04 7.95
N GLY A 155 -10.61 3.12 7.94
CA GLY A 155 -12.07 3.02 8.02
C GLY A 155 -12.69 2.24 6.85
N ALA A 156 -12.19 2.45 5.64
CA ALA A 156 -12.66 1.74 4.44
C ALA A 156 -12.43 0.22 4.51
N VAL A 157 -11.35 -0.22 5.18
CA VAL A 157 -11.04 -1.65 5.41
C VAL A 157 -11.44 -2.13 6.80
N GLN A 158 -12.42 -1.46 7.42
CA GLN A 158 -13.00 -1.82 8.73
C GLN A 158 -11.98 -1.97 9.86
N THR A 159 -10.83 -1.31 9.74
CA THR A 159 -9.81 -1.29 10.78
C THR A 159 -10.01 -0.07 11.68
N GLN A 160 -10.19 -0.29 12.97
CA GLN A 160 -10.40 0.80 13.92
C GLN A 160 -9.13 1.63 14.12
N VAL A 161 -9.18 2.89 13.68
CA VAL A 161 -8.18 3.91 13.96
C VAL A 161 -8.88 5.12 14.55
N ARG A 162 -8.34 5.68 15.64
CA ARG A 162 -8.84 6.92 16.21
C ARG A 162 -8.60 8.08 15.24
N ARG A 163 -9.67 8.63 14.68
CA ARG A 163 -9.63 9.88 13.91
C ARG A 163 -9.20 11.03 14.82
N ARG A 164 -8.14 11.76 14.43
CA ARG A 164 -7.67 12.96 15.13
C ARG A 164 -8.32 14.19 14.52
N GLN A 165 -8.91 15.05 15.36
CA GLN A 165 -9.49 16.34 14.95
C GLN A 165 -8.47 17.49 14.95
N HIS A 166 -7.33 17.30 15.60
CA HIS A 166 -6.16 18.18 15.54
C HIS A 166 -4.97 17.33 15.12
N GLN A 167 -4.10 17.86 14.27
CA GLN A 167 -2.94 17.15 13.74
C GLN A 167 -3.31 15.77 13.15
N PRO A 168 -4.20 15.72 12.14
CA PRO A 168 -4.55 14.48 11.47
C PRO A 168 -3.32 13.79 10.86
N VAL A 169 -3.40 12.46 10.84
CA VAL A 169 -2.32 11.61 10.35
C VAL A 169 -2.61 11.25 8.89
N HIS A 170 -1.64 11.50 8.03
CA HIS A 170 -1.70 11.24 6.60
C HIS A 170 -0.73 10.12 6.21
N LEU A 171 -1.15 9.32 5.25
CA LEU A 171 -0.25 8.50 4.45
C LEU A 171 0.25 9.37 3.30
N ALA A 172 1.57 9.53 3.18
CA ALA A 172 2.22 10.28 2.12
C ALA A 172 2.94 9.31 1.16
N GLU A 173 2.32 9.07 0.01
CA GLU A 173 2.81 8.15 -1.01
C GLU A 173 3.61 8.92 -2.07
N ARG A 174 4.85 8.50 -2.34
CA ARG A 174 5.73 9.11 -3.36
C ARG A 174 5.97 8.14 -4.50
N TYR A 175 5.94 8.66 -5.73
CA TYR A 175 6.02 7.86 -6.95
C TYR A 175 7.18 8.33 -7.83
N CYS A 176 7.78 7.41 -8.59
CA CYS A 176 8.78 7.77 -9.59
C CYS A 176 8.14 8.62 -10.70
N PRO A 177 8.75 9.74 -11.12
CA PRO A 177 8.15 10.62 -12.14
C PRO A 177 8.09 9.97 -13.54
N THR A 178 8.86 8.91 -13.80
CA THR A 178 8.97 8.26 -15.11
C THR A 178 8.18 6.95 -15.21
N CYS A 179 8.35 6.04 -14.25
CA CYS A 179 7.63 4.76 -14.24
C CYS A 179 6.40 4.74 -13.32
N ALA A 180 6.22 5.75 -12.47
CA ALA A 180 5.16 5.83 -11.45
C ALA A 180 5.11 4.66 -10.46
N SER A 181 6.18 3.86 -10.36
CA SER A 181 6.31 2.90 -9.26
C SER A 181 6.32 3.62 -7.92
N SER A 182 5.67 3.04 -6.91
CA SER A 182 5.70 3.55 -5.54
C SER A 182 7.10 3.43 -4.96
N LEU A 183 7.66 4.56 -4.53
CA LEU A 183 9.03 4.68 -4.02
C LEU A 183 9.09 4.77 -2.50
N SER A 184 8.13 5.46 -1.89
CA SER A 184 7.96 5.45 -0.44
C SER A 184 6.51 5.68 -0.05
N VAL A 185 6.21 5.17 1.14
CA VAL A 185 4.97 5.44 1.84
C VAL A 185 5.36 5.85 3.26
N ASP A 186 5.15 7.12 3.56
CA ASP A 186 5.53 7.73 4.84
C ASP A 186 4.28 8.07 5.66
N ILE A 187 4.43 8.14 6.98
CA ILE A 187 3.39 8.64 7.88
C ILE A 187 3.74 10.08 8.24
N GLU A 188 2.88 11.01 7.84
CA GLU A 188 3.00 12.44 8.12
C GLU A 188 1.91 12.86 9.12
N VAL A 189 2.25 13.73 10.07
CA VAL A 189 1.29 14.35 10.98
C VAL A 189 1.17 15.80 10.54
N GLU A 190 -0.04 16.28 10.30
CA GLU A 190 -0.26 17.66 9.88
C GLU A 190 0.32 18.63 10.93
N GLU A 191 0.90 19.75 10.48
CA GLU A 191 1.59 20.77 11.30
C GLU A 191 2.85 20.29 12.03
N ALA A 192 3.28 19.03 11.87
CA ALA A 192 4.58 18.58 12.34
C ALA A 192 5.64 18.88 11.28
N GLU A 193 6.44 19.93 11.48
CA GLU A 193 7.61 20.19 10.64
C GLU A 193 8.64 19.08 10.84
N ARG A 194 8.79 18.22 9.83
CA ARG A 194 9.78 17.16 9.83
C ARG A 194 10.22 16.83 8.42
N THR A 195 11.52 16.90 8.18
CA THR A 195 12.13 16.35 6.96
C THR A 195 11.86 14.84 6.90
N PRO A 196 11.30 14.32 5.80
CA PRO A 196 10.98 12.91 5.70
C PRO A 196 12.27 12.09 5.72
N PRO A 197 12.41 11.12 6.64
CA PRO A 197 13.65 10.36 6.76
C PRO A 197 13.90 9.53 5.51
N VAL A 198 15.14 9.51 5.03
CA VAL A 198 15.58 8.60 3.97
C VAL A 198 16.14 7.35 4.63
N PHE A 199 15.46 6.22 4.46
CA PHE A 199 15.96 4.92 4.90
C PHE A 199 16.51 4.18 3.70
N THR A 200 17.77 3.78 3.79
CA THR A 200 18.37 2.82 2.86
C THR A 200 18.67 1.55 3.62
N PHE A 201 18.12 0.43 3.14
CA PHE A 201 18.63 -0.87 3.55
C PHE A 201 19.89 -1.12 2.72
N ALA A 202 21.00 -0.49 3.12
CA ALA A 202 22.29 -1.02 2.74
C ALA A 202 22.38 -2.44 3.31
N THR A 203 23.11 -3.31 2.64
CA THR A 203 23.73 -4.46 3.31
C THR A 203 24.64 -3.92 4.42
N GLY A 204 24.08 -3.58 5.59
CA GLY A 204 24.81 -3.35 6.84
C GLY A 204 25.01 -1.92 7.39
N GLN A 205 24.50 -0.82 6.82
CA GLN A 205 24.68 0.51 7.44
C GLN A 205 23.46 1.44 7.29
N LEU A 206 22.87 1.82 8.43
CA LEU A 206 21.90 2.90 8.55
C LEU A 206 22.65 4.23 8.56
N GLN A 207 22.45 5.08 7.55
CA GLN A 207 22.77 6.50 7.66
C GLN A 207 21.52 7.22 8.17
N ALA A 208 21.56 7.70 9.41
CA ALA A 208 20.64 8.74 9.85
C ALA A 208 21.15 10.06 9.28
N ALA A 209 20.29 10.78 8.55
CA ALA A 209 20.55 12.18 8.24
C ALA A 209 20.52 12.96 9.56
N GLU A 210 21.63 13.64 9.88
CA GLU A 210 21.75 14.58 11.00
C GLU A 210 20.88 15.83 10.80
#